data_AF-A0A2K3K936-F1
#
_entry.id   AF-A0A2K3K936-F1
#
_cell.length_a   1.000
_cell.length_b   1.000
_cell.length_c   1.000
_cell.angle_alpha   90.00
_cell.angle_beta   90.00
_cell.angle_gamma   90.00
#
_symmetry.space_group_name_H-M   'P 1'
#
loop_
_entity.id
_entity.type
_entity.pdbx_description
1 polymer ?
#
loop_
_entity_poly.entity_id
_entity_poly.type
_entity_poly.pdbx_seq_one_letter_code
_entity_poly.pdbx_strand_id
1 'polypeptide(L)'
;MSTPQKDPLSQAETTCGSLLYELQIIWDEVGEAEPDRDRMLFELEQECLEVYRRKVDQANRSRATLRQAIADCEAELAAICSAMGERPVHIRQSDQNAGSLKEEHARILPYLEEMKKQKFERRNQFMEVQEQIQNISIEIYGPKEYVPTIVDETDLSLRKLEELHRQLNALQSEKVNILLLSIIFPVLST
;
A
#
# COMPACT_ATOMS: atom_id res chain seq x y z
N MET A 1 -21.06 13.34 37.08
CA MET A 1 -20.08 14.36 37.53
C MET A 1 -18.78 14.05 36.83
N SER A 2 -18.56 14.65 35.66
CA SER A 2 -17.34 14.42 34.88
C SER A 2 -16.21 15.27 35.49
N THR A 3 -15.16 14.63 35.98
CA THR A 3 -13.95 15.31 36.46
C THR A 3 -13.32 16.08 35.30
N PRO A 4 -13.00 17.38 35.46
CA PRO A 4 -12.30 18.12 34.43
C PRO A 4 -10.88 17.55 34.36
N GLN A 5 -10.58 16.86 33.26
CA GLN A 5 -9.26 16.38 32.94
C GLN A 5 -8.40 17.63 32.66
N LYS A 6 -7.66 18.10 33.67
CA LYS A 6 -6.71 19.20 33.49
C LYS A 6 -5.69 18.77 32.43
N ASP A 7 -5.44 19.65 31.47
CA ASP A 7 -4.46 19.40 30.42
C ASP A 7 -3.09 19.05 31.04
N PRO A 8 -2.41 17.98 30.62
CA PRO A 8 -1.10 17.59 31.15
C PRO A 8 -0.06 18.71 31.04
N LEU A 9 -0.19 19.57 30.01
CA LEU A 9 0.66 20.75 29.81
C LEU A 9 0.45 21.78 30.94
N SER A 10 -0.80 22.07 31.30
CA SER A 10 -1.14 23.01 32.37
C SER A 10 -0.76 22.50 33.75
N GLN A 11 -0.77 21.18 33.97
CA GLN A 11 -0.30 20.58 35.22
C GLN A 11 1.24 20.57 35.32
N ALA A 12 1.93 20.39 34.19
CA ALA A 12 3.40 20.49 34.13
C ALA A 12 3.89 21.92 34.38
N GLU A 13 3.21 22.94 33.85
CA GLU A 13 3.47 24.36 34.14
C GLU A 13 3.41 24.64 35.65
N THR A 14 2.42 24.09 36.36
CA THR A 14 2.31 24.22 37.82
C THR A 14 3.38 23.45 38.60
N THR A 15 4.03 22.45 38.00
CA THR A 15 5.07 21.63 38.66
C THR A 15 6.47 22.18 38.42
N CYS A 16 6.73 22.74 37.23
CA CYS A 16 8.00 23.42 36.93
C CYS A 16 8.15 24.69 37.79
N GLY A 17 7.09 25.49 37.88
CA GLY A 17 7.08 26.70 38.71
C GLY A 17 7.33 26.42 40.20
N SER A 18 6.79 25.33 40.76
CA SER A 18 7.04 24.97 42.17
C SER A 18 8.48 24.51 42.41
N LEU A 19 9.06 23.72 41.49
CA LEU A 19 10.45 23.28 41.59
C LEU A 19 11.43 24.44 41.46
N LEU A 20 11.15 25.40 40.56
CA LEU A 20 11.96 26.62 40.43
C LEU A 20 11.91 27.49 41.69
N TYR A 21 10.74 27.59 42.33
CA TYR A 21 10.60 28.31 43.59
C TYR A 21 11.37 27.63 44.74
N GLU A 22 11.32 26.30 44.84
CA GLU A 22 12.14 25.54 45.81
C GLU A 22 13.64 25.76 45.56
N LEU A 23 14.07 25.75 44.29
CA LEU A 23 15.46 25.99 43.91
C LEU A 23 15.93 27.40 44.33
N GLN A 24 15.08 28.41 44.17
CA GLN A 24 15.37 29.78 44.63
C GLN A 24 15.56 29.85 46.15
N ILE A 25 14.69 29.19 46.94
CA ILE A 25 14.84 29.13 48.39
C ILE A 25 16.20 28.50 48.77
N ILE A 26 16.56 27.37 48.14
CA ILE A 26 17.83 26.69 48.41
C ILE A 26 19.03 27.58 48.05
N TRP A 27 18.99 28.25 46.89
CA TRP A 27 20.05 29.17 46.49
C TRP A 27 20.21 30.34 47.47
N ASP A 28 19.12 30.86 48.01
CA ASP A 28 19.14 31.90 49.03
C ASP A 28 19.73 31.38 50.36
N GLU A 29 19.40 30.15 50.75
CA GLU A 29 19.93 29.51 51.96
C GLU A 29 21.43 29.21 51.87
N VAL A 30 21.91 28.73 50.71
CA VAL A 30 23.33 28.39 50.48
C VAL A 30 24.17 29.63 50.17
N GLY A 31 23.54 30.73 49.75
CA GLY A 31 24.22 31.95 49.33
C GLY A 31 24.83 31.86 47.94
N GLU A 32 24.17 31.15 47.01
CA GLU A 32 24.64 31.03 45.62
C GLU A 32 24.67 32.38 44.91
N ALA A 33 25.72 32.63 44.14
CA ALA A 33 25.93 33.91 43.47
C ALA A 33 25.00 34.05 42.24
N GLU A 34 24.46 35.25 42.02
CA GLU A 34 23.58 35.53 40.88
C GLU A 34 24.08 35.03 39.50
N PRO A 35 25.36 35.22 39.09
CA PRO A 35 25.82 34.70 37.81
C PRO A 35 25.83 33.17 37.73
N ASP A 36 25.97 32.47 38.86
CA ASP A 36 25.88 31.01 38.90
C ASP A 36 24.43 30.55 38.82
N ARG A 37 23.49 31.27 39.46
CA ARG A 37 22.03 31.06 39.33
C ARG A 37 21.57 31.26 37.88
N ASP A 38 21.96 32.36 37.25
CA ASP A 38 21.64 32.68 35.86
C ASP A 38 22.15 31.58 34.90
N ARG A 39 23.38 31.11 35.12
CA ARG A 39 23.95 30.01 34.33
C ARG A 39 23.13 28.73 34.48
N MET A 40 22.78 28.34 35.70
CA MET A 40 21.99 27.13 35.96
C MET A 40 20.58 27.22 35.37
N LEU A 41 19.92 28.39 35.46
CA LEU A 41 18.61 28.61 34.84
C LEU A 41 18.69 28.51 33.32
N PHE A 42 19.71 29.12 32.72
CA PHE A 42 19.93 29.03 31.28
C PHE A 42 20.17 27.58 30.83
N GLU A 43 20.97 26.81 31.57
CA GLU A 43 21.21 25.38 31.29
C GLU A 43 19.89 24.59 31.32
N LEU A 44 19.03 24.81 32.33
CA LEU A 44 17.72 24.17 32.43
C LEU A 44 16.81 24.52 31.24
N GLU A 45 16.77 25.79 30.83
CA GLU A 45 16.01 26.23 29.66
C GLU A 45 16.51 25.55 28.37
N GLN A 46 17.83 25.45 28.19
CA GLN A 46 18.42 24.76 27.04
C GLN A 46 18.08 23.27 27.03
N GLU A 47 18.18 22.59 28.18
CA GLU A 47 17.82 21.18 28.30
C GLU A 47 16.34 20.93 27.98
N CYS A 48 15.46 21.79 28.51
CA CYS A 48 14.02 21.72 28.26
C CYS A 48 13.71 21.92 26.77
N LEU A 49 14.29 22.95 26.15
CA LEU A 49 14.15 23.24 24.73
C LEU A 49 14.62 22.07 23.85
N GLU A 50 15.73 21.45 24.23
CA GLU A 50 16.30 20.32 23.51
C GLU A 50 15.40 19.08 23.59
N VAL A 51 14.74 18.83 24.73
CA VAL A 51 13.72 17.78 24.85
C VAL A 51 12.54 18.06 23.89
N TYR A 52 12.02 19.30 23.87
CA TYR A 52 10.94 19.66 22.95
C TYR A 52 11.35 19.47 21.48
N ARG A 53 12.53 19.95 21.08
CA ARG A 53 13.07 19.77 19.72
C ARG A 53 13.10 18.30 19.33
N ARG A 54 13.68 17.44 20.18
CA ARG A 54 13.74 15.99 19.92
C ARG A 54 12.36 15.36 19.75
N LYS A 55 11.37 15.77 20.56
CA LYS A 55 9.99 15.27 20.46
C LYS A 55 9.30 15.73 19.18
N VAL A 56 9.48 16.99 18.80
CA VAL A 56 8.97 17.54 17.53
C VAL A 56 9.60 16.82 16.35
N ASP A 57 10.91 16.60 16.36
CA ASP A 57 11.63 15.89 15.30
C ASP A 57 11.16 14.43 15.19
N GLN A 58 10.95 13.76 16.33
CA GLN A 58 10.41 12.40 16.35
C GLN A 58 9.00 12.35 15.74
N ALA A 59 8.13 13.29 16.10
CA ALA A 59 6.78 13.39 15.54
C ALA A 59 6.81 13.69 14.02
N ASN A 60 7.70 14.59 13.58
CA ASN A 60 7.89 14.91 12.17
C ASN A 60 8.38 13.72 11.35
N ARG A 61 9.34 12.94 11.87
CA ARG A 61 9.79 11.69 11.25
C ARG A 61 8.66 10.68 11.12
N SER A 62 7.91 10.45 12.20
CA SER A 62 6.74 9.54 12.17
C SER A 62 5.70 9.97 11.13
N ARG A 63 5.39 11.26 11.06
CA ARG A 63 4.48 11.84 10.05
C ARG A 63 5.00 11.63 8.62
N ALA A 64 6.31 11.83 8.39
CA ALA A 64 6.92 11.64 7.08
C ALA A 64 6.87 10.16 6.66
N THR A 65 7.23 9.24 7.55
CA THR A 65 7.14 7.79 7.31
C THR A 65 5.72 7.36 6.94
N LEU A 66 4.71 7.86 7.66
CA LEU A 66 3.33 7.49 7.39
C LEU A 66 2.83 8.01 6.04
N ARG A 67 3.21 9.24 5.66
CA ARG A 67 2.91 9.77 4.31
C ARG A 67 3.60 8.99 3.21
N GLN A 68 4.84 8.57 3.42
CA GLN A 68 5.56 7.74 2.46
C GLN A 68 4.83 6.41 2.27
N ALA A 69 4.45 5.74 3.37
CA ALA A 69 3.72 4.47 3.30
C ALA A 69 2.37 4.60 2.57
N ILE A 70 1.64 5.71 2.78
CA ILE A 70 0.42 6.03 2.03
C ILE A 70 0.73 6.16 0.53
N ALA A 71 1.72 6.98 0.16
CA ALA A 71 2.11 7.20 -1.23
C ALA A 71 2.58 5.90 -1.92
N ASP A 72 3.29 5.03 -1.20
CA ASP A 72 3.73 3.73 -1.71
C ASP A 72 2.52 2.82 -1.98
N CYS A 73 1.54 2.78 -1.07
CA CYS A 73 0.30 2.03 -1.28
C CYS A 73 -0.50 2.58 -2.48
N GLU A 74 -0.60 3.90 -2.63
CA GLU A 74 -1.26 4.54 -3.77
C GLU A 74 -0.56 4.24 -5.09
N ALA A 75 0.77 4.25 -5.11
CA ALA A 75 1.56 3.90 -6.28
C ALA A 75 1.35 2.43 -6.66
N GLU A 76 1.33 1.52 -5.69
CA GLU A 76 1.07 0.10 -5.93
C GLU A 76 -0.35 -0.14 -6.47
N LEU A 77 -1.35 0.53 -5.89
CA LEU A 77 -2.72 0.51 -6.41
C LEU A 77 -2.79 1.00 -7.86
N ALA A 78 -2.13 2.12 -8.18
CA ALA A 78 -2.10 2.65 -9.53
C ALA A 78 -1.44 1.66 -10.52
N ALA A 79 -0.38 0.97 -10.11
CA ALA A 79 0.28 -0.05 -10.91
C ALA A 79 -0.64 -1.27 -11.14
N ILE A 80 -1.35 -1.73 -10.11
CA ILE A 80 -2.32 -2.83 -10.24
C ILE A 80 -3.47 -2.44 -11.18
N CYS A 81 -4.06 -1.26 -11.00
CA CYS A 81 -5.15 -0.77 -11.88
C CYS A 81 -4.68 -0.65 -13.33
N SER A 82 -3.48 -0.11 -13.55
CA SER A 82 -2.89 -0.02 -14.89
C SER A 82 -2.75 -1.40 -15.53
N ALA A 83 -2.22 -2.38 -14.79
CA ALA A 83 -2.07 -3.75 -15.29
C ALA A 83 -3.42 -4.41 -15.60
N MET A 84 -4.44 -4.19 -14.77
CA MET A 84 -5.78 -4.76 -14.99
C MET A 84 -6.61 -3.99 -16.04
N GLY A 85 -6.08 -2.90 -16.60
CA GLY A 85 -6.82 -2.03 -17.52
C GLY A 85 -8.02 -1.33 -16.86
N GLU A 86 -8.03 -1.25 -15.53
CA GLU A 86 -9.08 -0.64 -14.73
C GLU A 86 -8.72 0.82 -14.44
N ARG A 87 -9.72 1.70 -14.38
CA ARG A 87 -9.46 3.09 -14.00
C ARG A 87 -9.07 3.13 -12.52
N PRO A 88 -8.00 3.85 -12.15
CA PRO A 88 -7.69 4.06 -10.74
C PRO A 88 -8.92 4.65 -10.05
N VAL A 89 -9.47 3.94 -9.06
CA VAL A 89 -10.49 4.52 -8.18
C VAL A 89 -9.83 5.70 -7.50
N HIS A 90 -10.37 6.90 -7.71
CA HIS A 90 -9.82 8.14 -7.18
C HIS A 90 -10.02 8.18 -5.66
N ILE A 91 -9.16 7.49 -4.89
CA ILE A 91 -9.14 7.56 -3.42
C ILE A 91 -8.94 9.02 -2.95
N ARG A 92 -8.32 9.84 -3.80
CA ARG A 92 -8.04 11.26 -3.58
C ARG A 92 -9.27 12.15 -3.40
N GLN A 93 -10.49 11.74 -3.77
CA GLN A 93 -11.67 12.60 -3.55
C GLN A 93 -12.20 12.59 -2.10
N SER A 94 -11.55 11.87 -1.19
CA SER A 94 -11.87 11.94 0.25
C SER A 94 -11.20 13.12 0.99
N ASP A 95 -10.51 14.01 0.27
CA ASP A 95 -9.77 15.19 0.79
C ASP A 95 -10.63 16.16 1.64
N GLN A 96 -11.95 15.99 1.71
CA GLN A 96 -12.82 16.80 2.57
C GLN A 96 -13.23 16.12 3.89
N ASN A 97 -12.92 14.83 4.08
CA ASN A 97 -13.30 14.07 5.28
C ASN A 97 -12.25 13.05 5.76
N ALA A 98 -11.04 13.08 5.20
CA ALA A 98 -9.95 12.23 5.66
C ALA A 98 -9.57 12.63 7.09
N GLY A 99 -9.89 11.76 8.05
CA GLY A 99 -9.45 11.89 9.44
C GLY A 99 -7.93 11.83 9.59
N SER A 100 -7.40 11.25 10.68
CA SER A 100 -5.95 11.25 10.89
C SER A 100 -5.19 10.47 9.79
N LEU A 101 -3.91 10.79 9.52
CA LEU A 101 -3.05 10.03 8.59
C LEU A 101 -3.04 8.52 8.92
N LYS A 102 -3.22 8.15 10.20
CA LYS A 102 -3.29 6.75 10.62
C LYS A 102 -4.56 6.08 10.13
N GLU A 103 -5.70 6.78 10.19
CA GLU A 103 -6.97 6.27 9.67
C GLU A 103 -6.94 6.17 8.15
N GLU A 104 -6.35 7.13 7.46
CA GLU A 104 -6.16 7.08 6.01
C GLU A 104 -5.34 5.84 5.61
N HIS A 105 -4.17 5.65 6.23
CA HIS A 105 -3.34 4.47 6.00
C HIS A 105 -4.08 3.16 6.32
N ALA A 106 -4.84 3.12 7.43
CA ALA A 106 -5.62 1.95 7.81
C ALA A 106 -6.77 1.64 6.84
N ARG A 107 -7.32 2.64 6.13
CA ARG A 107 -8.33 2.44 5.09
C ARG A 107 -7.73 1.93 3.78
N ILE A 108 -6.55 2.41 3.39
CA ILE A 108 -5.93 2.04 2.12
C ILE A 108 -5.45 0.58 2.13
N LEU A 109 -4.91 0.10 3.26
CA LEU A 109 -4.33 -1.24 3.36
C LEU A 109 -5.29 -2.39 2.96
N PRO A 110 -6.50 -2.52 3.52
CA PRO A 110 -7.42 -3.60 3.13
C PRO A 110 -7.82 -3.54 1.65
N TYR A 111 -7.95 -2.32 1.11
CA TYR A 111 -8.27 -2.14 -0.30
C TYR A 111 -7.12 -2.59 -1.21
N LEU A 112 -5.88 -2.24 -0.86
CA LEU A 112 -4.70 -2.71 -1.58
C LEU A 112 -4.58 -4.24 -1.58
N GLU A 113 -4.83 -4.89 -0.44
CA GLU A 113 -4.79 -6.35 -0.35
C GLU A 113 -5.88 -7.02 -1.20
N GLU A 114 -7.08 -6.45 -1.24
CA GLU A 114 -8.15 -6.95 -2.12
C GLU A 114 -7.77 -6.79 -3.60
N MET A 115 -7.17 -5.66 -3.99
CA MET A 115 -6.71 -5.43 -5.35
C MET A 115 -5.57 -6.38 -5.75
N LYS A 116 -4.65 -6.70 -4.83
CA LYS A 116 -3.60 -7.71 -5.05
C LYS A 116 -4.21 -9.10 -5.30
N LYS A 117 -5.20 -9.47 -4.50
CA LYS A 117 -5.93 -10.73 -4.65
C LYS A 117 -6.62 -10.81 -6.01
N GLN A 118 -7.33 -9.75 -6.41
CA GLN A 118 -7.98 -9.70 -7.73
C GLN A 118 -6.99 -9.80 -8.89
N LYS A 119 -5.84 -9.12 -8.80
CA LYS A 119 -4.76 -9.25 -9.80
C LYS A 119 -4.26 -10.69 -9.88
N PHE A 120 -4.06 -11.34 -8.75
CA PHE A 120 -3.60 -12.73 -8.68
C PHE A 120 -4.63 -13.69 -9.30
N GLU A 121 -5.91 -13.55 -8.97
CA GLU A 121 -6.99 -14.33 -9.57
C GLU A 121 -7.06 -14.13 -11.09
N ARG A 122 -6.94 -12.90 -11.56
CA ARG A 122 -6.93 -12.59 -13.00
C ARG A 122 -5.73 -13.22 -13.70
N ARG A 123 -4.55 -13.17 -13.10
CA ARG A 123 -3.35 -13.86 -13.61
C ARG A 123 -3.60 -15.36 -13.78
N ASN A 124 -4.24 -16.01 -12.82
CA ASN A 124 -4.53 -17.44 -12.90
C ASN A 124 -5.49 -17.76 -14.07
N GLN A 125 -6.49 -16.91 -14.31
CA GLN A 125 -7.37 -17.04 -15.48
C GLN A 125 -6.59 -16.95 -16.80
N PHE A 126 -5.66 -16.00 -16.89
CA PHE A 126 -4.78 -15.88 -18.07
C PHE A 126 -3.94 -17.14 -18.28
N MET A 127 -3.35 -17.67 -17.20
CA MET A 127 -2.52 -18.88 -17.25
C MET A 127 -3.33 -20.08 -17.75
N GLU A 128 -4.53 -20.27 -17.21
CA GLU A 128 -5.42 -21.36 -17.58
C GLU A 128 -5.80 -21.30 -19.07
N VAL A 129 -6.23 -20.13 -19.57
CA VAL A 129 -6.63 -19.97 -20.97
C VAL A 129 -5.45 -20.20 -21.91
N GLN A 130 -4.27 -19.67 -21.58
CA GLN A 130 -3.07 -19.87 -22.39
C GLN A 130 -2.61 -21.34 -22.40
N GLU A 131 -2.70 -22.05 -21.28
CA GLU A 131 -2.42 -23.48 -21.22
C GLU A 131 -3.40 -24.28 -22.09
N GLN A 132 -4.70 -23.95 -22.04
CA GLN A 132 -5.70 -24.58 -22.91
C GLN A 132 -5.41 -24.33 -24.40
N ILE A 133 -5.04 -23.10 -24.77
CA ILE A 133 -4.63 -22.75 -26.14
C ILE A 133 -3.41 -23.59 -26.56
N GLN A 134 -2.40 -23.70 -25.69
CA GLN A 134 -1.19 -24.48 -25.97
C GLN A 134 -1.52 -25.97 -26.17
N ASN A 135 -2.34 -26.55 -25.30
CA ASN A 135 -2.74 -27.95 -25.38
C ASN A 135 -3.50 -28.26 -26.67
N ILE A 136 -4.51 -27.45 -27.03
CA ILE A 136 -5.27 -27.66 -28.28
C ILE A 136 -4.37 -27.43 -29.49
N SER A 137 -3.46 -26.46 -29.45
CA SER A 137 -2.50 -26.23 -30.54
C SER A 137 -1.59 -27.44 -30.75
N ILE A 138 -1.13 -28.10 -29.68
CA ILE A 138 -0.33 -29.33 -29.76
C ILE A 138 -1.16 -30.48 -30.34
N GLU A 139 -2.44 -30.60 -29.97
CA GLU A 139 -3.33 -31.64 -30.51
C GLU A 139 -3.61 -31.46 -32.01
N ILE A 140 -3.77 -30.21 -32.48
CA ILE A 140 -4.05 -29.92 -33.89
C ILE A 140 -2.79 -30.02 -34.76
N TYR A 141 -1.69 -29.40 -34.33
CA TYR A 141 -0.50 -29.21 -35.16
C TYR A 141 0.67 -30.13 -34.78
N GLY A 142 0.52 -30.93 -33.73
CA GLY A 142 1.59 -31.74 -33.16
C GLY A 142 2.49 -30.97 -32.18
N PRO A 143 3.38 -31.67 -31.46
CA PRO A 143 4.26 -31.05 -30.49
C PRO A 143 5.26 -30.11 -31.17
N LYS A 144 5.30 -28.86 -30.71
CA LYS A 144 6.40 -27.92 -30.96
C LYS A 144 7.37 -27.94 -29.79
N GLU A 145 8.52 -27.29 -29.93
CA GLU A 145 9.47 -27.05 -28.84
C GLU A 145 8.70 -26.47 -27.63
N TYR A 146 8.86 -27.09 -26.45
CA TYR A 146 8.10 -26.72 -25.26
C TYR A 146 8.53 -25.33 -24.81
N VAL A 147 7.69 -24.34 -25.09
CA VAL A 147 7.83 -23.00 -24.53
C VAL A 147 6.89 -22.91 -23.33
N PRO A 148 7.41 -22.69 -22.11
CA PRO A 148 6.57 -22.44 -20.94
C PRO A 148 5.64 -21.26 -21.22
N THR A 149 4.37 -21.41 -20.87
CA THR A 149 3.39 -20.32 -20.96
C THR A 149 3.74 -19.26 -19.91
N ILE A 150 4.33 -18.15 -20.35
CA ILE A 150 4.63 -16.99 -19.49
C ILE A 150 3.52 -15.97 -19.67
N VAL A 151 2.75 -15.75 -18.59
CA VAL A 151 1.73 -14.69 -18.55
C VAL A 151 2.43 -13.34 -18.44
N ASP A 152 2.14 -12.45 -19.38
CA ASP A 152 2.53 -11.04 -19.29
C ASP A 152 1.76 -10.35 -18.16
N GLU A 153 2.47 -9.93 -17.11
CA GLU A 153 1.87 -9.26 -15.95
C GLU A 153 1.60 -7.76 -16.16
N THR A 154 2.03 -7.21 -17.29
CA THR A 154 1.86 -5.78 -17.62
C THR A 154 0.50 -5.46 -18.22
N ASP A 155 -0.16 -6.43 -18.87
CA ASP A 155 -1.51 -6.31 -19.43
C ASP A 155 -2.38 -7.53 -19.07
N LEU A 156 -3.00 -7.45 -17.91
CA LEU A 156 -4.02 -8.37 -17.39
C LEU A 156 -5.44 -7.83 -17.61
N SER A 157 -5.65 -7.01 -18.64
CA SER A 157 -6.96 -6.41 -18.91
C SER A 157 -8.00 -7.45 -19.36
N LEU A 158 -9.27 -7.21 -19.00
CA LEU A 158 -10.38 -8.07 -19.44
C LEU A 158 -10.47 -8.15 -20.97
N ARG A 159 -10.16 -7.04 -21.67
CA ARG A 159 -10.10 -7.02 -23.13
C ARG A 159 -9.09 -8.02 -23.68
N LYS A 160 -7.90 -8.10 -23.07
CA LYS A 160 -6.86 -9.06 -23.48
C LYS A 160 -7.28 -10.49 -23.16
N LEU A 161 -7.92 -10.71 -22.01
CA LEU A 161 -8.46 -12.01 -21.63
C LEU A 161 -9.56 -12.50 -22.59
N GLU A 162 -10.47 -11.61 -23.01
CA GLU A 162 -11.49 -11.92 -24.02
C GLU A 162 -10.88 -12.29 -25.37
N GLU A 163 -9.80 -11.62 -25.77
CA GLU A 163 -9.07 -11.95 -27.00
C GLU A 163 -8.47 -13.35 -26.95
N LEU A 164 -7.87 -13.74 -25.81
CA LEU A 164 -7.39 -15.10 -25.62
C LEU A 164 -8.53 -16.13 -25.66
N HIS A 165 -9.68 -15.84 -25.04
CA HIS A 165 -10.85 -16.72 -25.14
C HIS A 165 -11.37 -16.86 -26.58
N ARG A 166 -11.34 -15.80 -27.40
CA ARG A 166 -11.70 -15.89 -28.81
C ARG A 166 -10.74 -16.78 -29.58
N GLN A 167 -9.44 -16.67 -29.33
CA GLN A 167 -8.43 -17.55 -29.93
C GLN A 167 -8.65 -19.00 -29.54
N LEU A 168 -8.91 -19.26 -28.26
CA LEU A 168 -9.25 -20.59 -27.76
C LEU A 168 -10.47 -21.18 -28.48
N ASN A 169 -11.57 -20.43 -28.58
CA ASN A 169 -12.80 -20.88 -29.25
C ASN A 169 -12.60 -21.13 -30.75
N ALA A 170 -11.77 -20.32 -31.42
CA ALA A 170 -11.41 -20.53 -32.82
C ALA A 170 -10.65 -21.86 -33.01
N LEU A 171 -9.66 -22.12 -32.16
CA LEU A 171 -8.89 -23.38 -32.19
C LEU A 171 -9.77 -24.60 -31.88
N GLN A 172 -10.67 -24.51 -30.91
CA GLN A 172 -11.65 -25.57 -30.63
C GLN A 172 -12.52 -25.86 -31.87
N SER A 173 -12.95 -24.82 -32.58
CA SER A 173 -13.76 -24.98 -33.81
C SER A 173 -12.95 -25.62 -34.95
N GLU A 174 -11.68 -25.24 -35.11
CA GLU A 174 -10.78 -25.84 -36.09
C GLU A 174 -10.53 -27.32 -35.81
N LYS A 175 -10.27 -27.68 -34.54
CA LYS A 175 -10.13 -29.08 -34.10
C LYS A 175 -11.35 -29.90 -34.52
N VAL A 176 -12.56 -29.41 -34.24
CA VAL A 176 -13.80 -30.10 -34.61
C VAL A 176 -13.93 -30.25 -36.13
N ASN A 177 -13.57 -29.23 -36.91
CA ASN A 177 -13.62 -29.28 -38.36
C ASN A 177 -12.63 -30.31 -38.94
N ILE A 178 -11.38 -30.34 -38.44
CA ILE A 178 -10.37 -31.33 -38.83
C ILE A 178 -10.87 -32.75 -38.53
N LEU A 179 -11.46 -32.97 -37.35
CA LEU A 179 -12.05 -34.25 -36.98
C LEU A 179 -13.22 -34.63 -37.92
N LEU A 180 -14.13 -33.71 -38.21
CA LEU A 180 -15.24 -33.95 -39.15
C LEU A 180 -14.73 -34.32 -40.55
N LEU A 181 -13.76 -33.58 -41.08
CA LEU A 181 -13.14 -33.87 -42.37
C LEU A 181 -12.48 -35.25 -42.38
N SER A 182 -11.78 -35.62 -41.30
CA SER A 182 -11.14 -36.94 -41.18
C SER A 182 -12.15 -38.10 -41.18
N ILE A 183 -13.37 -37.87 -40.71
CA ILE A 183 -14.46 -38.87 -40.68
C ILE A 183 -15.19 -38.94 -42.04
N ILE A 184 -15.38 -37.81 -42.72
CA ILE A 184 -16.16 -37.73 -43.96
C ILE A 184 -15.34 -38.16 -45.20
N PHE A 185 -14.04 -37.86 -45.24
CA PHE A 185 -13.19 -38.14 -46.40
C PHE A 185 -13.11 -39.64 -46.79
N PRO A 186 -13.07 -40.60 -45.84
CA PRO A 186 -13.14 -42.03 -46.15
C PRO A 186 -14.51 -42.46 -46.70
N VAL A 187 -15.60 -41.83 -46.27
CA VAL A 187 -16.99 -42.21 -46.64
C VAL A 187 -17.36 -41.76 -48.05
N LEU A 188 -16.72 -40.70 -48.57
CA LEU A 188 -16.93 -40.20 -49.94
C LEU A 188 -15.98 -40.82 -50.98
N SER A 189 -14.96 -41.57 -50.55
CA SER A 189 -13.96 -42.21 -51.43
C SER A 189 -14.22 -43.71 -51.68
N THR A 190 -15.36 -44.23 -51.24
CA THR A 190 -15.88 -45.60 -51.50
C THR A 190 -17.14 -45.54 -52.34
#